data_AF-A0A5R9FWM1-F1
#
_entry.id   AF-A0A5R9FWM1-F1
#
_cell.length_a   1.000
_cell.length_b   1.000
_cell.length_c   1.000
_cell.angle_alpha   90.00
_cell.angle_beta   90.00
_cell.angle_gamma   90.00
#
_symmetry.space_group_name_H-M   'P 1'
#
loop_
_entity.id
_entity.type
_entity.pdbx_description
1 polymer ?
#
loop_
_entity_poly.entity_id
_entity_poly.type
_entity_poly.pdbx_seq_one_letter_code
_entity_poly.pdbx_strand_id
1 'polypeptide(L)' 'MHEAPIYAQLISERGDVPLQVRSEARRLLRELGWILNADSSSTGRPPGSPAGSAPAPVSTSGSRSLPPRSPGRFVRSQT' A
#
# COMPACT_ATOMS: atom_id res chain seq x y z
N MET A 1 -10.54 7.80 -36.07
CA MET A 1 -10.19 8.72 -34.97
C MET A 1 -8.68 8.76 -34.91
N HIS A 2 -8.05 9.90 -35.21
CA HIS A 2 -6.59 10.01 -35.07
C HIS A 2 -6.30 10.22 -33.59
N GLU A 3 -5.72 9.19 -32.97
CA GLU A 3 -5.04 9.33 -31.69
C GLU A 3 -4.04 10.48 -31.83
N ALA A 4 -4.05 11.44 -30.90
CA ALA A 4 -3.21 12.62 -31.04
C ALA A 4 -1.74 12.16 -31.16
N PRO A 5 -1.04 12.48 -32.26
CA PRO A 5 0.26 11.86 -32.60
C PRO A 5 1.32 12.08 -31.52
N ILE A 6 1.13 13.08 -30.67
CA ILE A 6 2.00 13.40 -29.55
C ILE A 6 1.98 12.34 -28.43
N TYR A 7 0.89 11.59 -28.25
CA TYR A 7 0.80 10.61 -27.17
C TYR A 7 1.68 9.38 -27.42
N ALA A 8 1.70 8.88 -28.66
CA ALA A 8 2.58 7.77 -29.04
C ALA A 8 4.06 8.12 -28.79
N GLN A 9 4.47 9.34 -29.18
CA GLN A 9 5.85 9.80 -28.95
C GLN A 9 6.18 9.92 -27.46
N LEU A 10 5.27 10.48 -26.65
CA LEU A 10 5.45 10.54 -25.20
C LEU A 10 5.58 9.14 -24.57
N ILE A 11 4.75 8.19 -25.01
CA ILE A 11 4.79 6.80 -24.54
C ILE A 11 6.14 6.16 -24.89
N SER A 12 6.62 6.32 -26.12
CA SER A 12 7.88 5.73 -26.56
C SER A 12 9.11 6.35 -25.89
N GLU A 13 9.13 7.66 -25.67
CA GLU A 13 10.31 8.36 -25.13
C GLU A 13 10.35 8.41 -23.60
N ARG A 14 9.18 8.43 -22.94
CA ARG A 14 9.04 8.73 -21.51
C ARG A 14 8.17 7.73 -20.75
N GLY A 15 7.65 6.70 -21.41
CA GLY A 15 6.62 5.83 -20.85
C GLY A 15 5.25 6.48 -20.86
N ASP A 16 4.23 5.84 -20.26
CA ASP A 16 2.83 6.26 -20.35
C ASP A 16 2.48 7.52 -19.52
N VAL A 17 3.12 8.64 -19.85
CA VAL A 17 2.89 9.97 -19.32
C VAL A 17 1.43 10.40 -19.49
N PRO A 18 0.75 10.17 -20.64
CA PRO A 18 -0.67 10.52 -20.78
C PRO A 18 -1.57 9.85 -19.74
N LEU A 19 -1.37 8.56 -19.44
CA LEU A 19 -2.13 7.86 -18.41
C LEU A 19 -1.81 8.40 -17.00
N GLN A 20 -0.55 8.68 -16.73
CA GLN A 20 -0.12 9.25 -15.45
C GLN A 20 -0.78 10.62 -15.21
N VAL A 21 -0.71 11.52 -16.20
CA VAL A 21 -1.33 12.85 -16.13
C VAL A 21 -2.84 12.74 -15.94
N ARG A 22 -3.51 11.82 -16.66
CA ARG A 22 -4.95 11.57 -16.49
C ARG A 22 -5.29 11.13 -15.07
N SER A 23 -4.44 10.29 -14.47
CA SER A 23 -4.64 9.78 -13.11
C SER A 23 -4.47 10.88 -12.06
N GLU A 24 -3.42 11.70 -12.19
CA GLU A 24 -3.18 12.84 -11.29
C GLU A 24 -4.24 13.93 -11.45
N ALA A 25 -4.64 14.29 -12.68
CA ALA A 25 -5.72 15.23 -12.90
C ALA A 25 -7.02 14.79 -12.20
N ARG A 26 -7.35 13.48 -12.26
CA ARG A 26 -8.50 12.93 -11.54
C ARG A 26 -8.33 12.98 -10.03
N ARG A 27 -7.11 12.78 -9.51
CA ARG A 27 -6.83 12.88 -8.07
C ARG A 27 -7.01 14.32 -7.58
N LEU A 28 -6.40 15.29 -8.26
CA LEU A 28 -6.50 16.72 -7.94
C LEU A 28 -7.94 17.21 -8.02
N LEU A 29 -8.71 16.75 -9.02
CA LEU A 29 -10.13 17.11 -9.13
C LEU A 29 -10.95 16.63 -7.92
N ARG A 30 -10.68 15.41 -7.41
CA ARG A 30 -11.33 14.92 -6.19
C ARG A 30 -10.91 15.75 -4.98
N GLU A 31 -9.62 16.00 -4.82
CA GLU A 31 -9.08 16.79 -3.71
C GLU A 31 -9.65 18.21 -3.68
N LEU A 32 -9.75 18.86 -4.84
CA LEU A 32 -10.43 20.15 -4.97
C LEU A 32 -11.90 20.05 -4.55
N GLY A 33 -12.60 19.00 -5.00
CA GLY A 33 -13.97 18.74 -4.56
C GLY A 33 -14.09 18.58 -3.05
N TRP A 34 -13.14 17.91 -2.39
CA TRP A 34 -13.12 17.78 -0.93
C TRP A 34 -12.94 19.14 -0.25
N ILE A 35 -11.98 19.95 -0.70
CA ILE A 35 -11.72 21.28 -0.11
C ILE A 35 -12.98 22.16 -0.21
N LEU A 36 -13.56 22.25 -1.41
CA LEU A 36 -14.74 23.09 -1.66
C LEU A 36 -15.98 22.64 -0.87
N ASN A 37 -16.16 21.33 -0.65
CA ASN A 37 -17.29 20.79 0.10
C ASN A 37 -17.03 20.70 1.61
N ALA A 38 -15.77 20.65 2.06
CA ALA A 38 -15.41 20.63 3.48
C ALA A 38 -15.77 21.95 4.17
N ASP A 39 -15.63 23.07 3.47
CA ASP A 39 -16.07 24.38 3.97
C ASP A 39 -17.59 24.46 4.16
N SER A 40 -18.36 23.66 3.42
CA SER A 40 -19.82 23.54 3.56
C SER A 40 -20.26 22.58 4.69
N SER A 41 -19.33 21.72 5.14
CA SER A 41 -19.59 20.62 6.09
C SER A 41 -18.91 20.84 7.45
N SER A 42 -18.95 22.07 7.96
CA SER A 42 -18.58 22.42 9.36
C SER A 42 -19.51 21.80 10.42
N THR A 43 -20.22 20.72 10.10
CA THR A 43 -20.99 19.92 11.06
C THR A 43 -20.75 18.45 10.82
N GLY A 44 -19.68 17.94 11.43
CA GLY A 44 -19.63 16.53 11.83
C GLY A 44 -18.76 15.62 10.98
N ARG A 45 -17.52 15.48 11.45
CA ARG A 45 -16.70 14.26 11.41
C ARG A 45 -16.05 13.89 10.07
N PRO A 46 -14.71 13.75 10.02
CA PRO A 46 -14.03 13.25 8.83
C PRO A 46 -14.38 11.77 8.58
N PRO A 47 -14.78 11.37 7.36
CA PRO A 47 -14.84 9.96 6.99
C PRO A 47 -13.43 9.50 6.63
N GLY A 48 -12.86 8.62 7.46
CA GLY A 48 -11.67 7.84 7.07
C GLY A 48 -10.43 8.08 7.91
N SER A 49 -10.52 7.91 9.22
CA SER A 49 -9.40 7.29 9.92
C SER A 49 -9.45 5.79 9.58
N PRO A 50 -8.43 5.18 8.96
CA PRO A 50 -8.42 3.74 8.75
C PRO A 50 -8.21 3.05 10.10
N ALA A 51 -9.29 2.81 10.82
CA ALA A 51 -9.30 1.77 11.84
C ALA A 51 -9.25 0.41 11.12
N GLY A 52 -8.07 -0.20 11.09
CA GLY A 52 -7.90 -1.63 10.82
C GLY A 52 -7.68 -2.04 9.37
N SER A 53 -6.42 -2.08 8.95
CA SER A 53 -5.79 -3.24 8.29
C SER A 53 -4.39 -2.82 7.84
N ALA A 54 -3.41 -3.00 8.73
CA ALA A 54 -2.03 -3.14 8.26
C ALA A 54 -1.99 -4.33 7.30
N PRO A 55 -1.27 -4.24 6.17
CA PRO A 55 -1.16 -5.37 5.25
C PRO A 55 -0.48 -6.52 6.00
N ALA A 56 -1.15 -7.68 6.05
CA ALA A 56 -0.51 -8.92 6.41
C ALA A 56 0.69 -9.14 5.45
N PRO A 57 1.91 -9.37 5.94
CA PRO A 57 2.97 -9.84 5.05
C PRO A 57 2.64 -11.27 4.64
N VAL A 58 2.21 -11.45 3.39
CA VAL A 58 2.15 -12.78 2.76
C VAL A 58 3.57 -13.30 2.57
N SER A 59 3.91 -14.24 3.46
CA SER A 59 4.69 -15.47 3.28
C SER A 59 5.87 -15.47 2.30
N THR A 60 7.06 -15.81 2.80
CA THR A 60 7.89 -16.94 2.31
C THR A 60 9.00 -17.22 3.31
N SER A 61 8.98 -18.38 3.97
CA SER A 61 10.10 -19.34 3.99
C SER A 61 10.00 -20.31 5.17
N GLY A 62 9.80 -21.59 4.84
CA GLY A 62 10.53 -22.67 5.49
C GLY A 62 10.13 -23.04 6.92
N SER A 63 9.23 -24.00 7.01
CA SER A 63 9.11 -24.99 8.08
C SER A 63 10.39 -25.26 8.89
N ARG A 64 10.36 -25.00 10.21
CA ARG A 64 10.77 -25.98 11.23
C ARG A 64 10.40 -25.51 12.63
N SER A 65 9.34 -26.13 13.16
CA SER A 65 9.08 -26.20 14.58
C SER A 65 10.30 -26.76 15.31
N LEU A 66 10.85 -26.00 16.26
CA LEU A 66 11.79 -26.51 17.27
C LEU A 66 11.00 -26.70 18.57
N PRO A 67 11.02 -27.89 19.19
CA PRO A 67 10.35 -28.10 20.46
C PRO A 67 11.06 -27.35 21.61
N PRO A 68 10.35 -27.05 22.71
CA PRO A 68 10.93 -26.36 23.86
C PRO A 68 12.07 -27.18 24.49
N ARG A 69 13.21 -26.53 24.75
CA ARG A 69 14.33 -27.12 25.51
C ARG A 69 13.89 -27.38 26.95
N SER A 70 13.66 -28.63 27.30
CA SER A 70 13.60 -29.09 28.70
C SER A 70 14.99 -29.03 29.35
N PRO A 71 15.11 -28.69 30.65
CA PRO A 71 16.39 -28.69 31.35
C PRO A 71 16.91 -30.13 31.54
N GLY A 72 18.13 -30.35 31.07
CA GLY A 72 18.84 -31.62 31.12
C GLY A 72 19.10 -32.10 32.54
N ARG A 73 18.64 -33.32 32.78
CA ARG A 73 18.81 -34.21 33.93
C ARG A 73 20.29 -34.47 34.23
N PHE A 74 20.67 -34.36 35.50
CA PHE A 74 21.99 -34.69 36.05
C PHE A 74 22.27 -36.19 35.88
N VAL A 75 23.42 -36.56 35.30
CA VAL A 75 23.92 -37.96 35.31
C VAL A 75 25.27 -37.98 36.03
N ARG A 76 25.27 -38.72 37.13
CA ARG A 76 26.41 -39.07 37.97
C ARG A 76 27.24 -40.14 37.24
N SER A 77 28.54 -39.92 37.07
CA SER A 77 29.50 -41.00 36.75
C SER A 77 30.72 -40.84 37.64
N GLN A 78 30.95 -41.88 38.43
CA GLN A 78 32.05 -42.03 39.36
C GLN A 78 33.34 -42.37 38.61
N THR A 79 34.47 -41.93 39.16
CA THR A 79 35.74 -42.65 39.17
C THR A 79 36.42 -42.36 40.50
#